data_AF-A0A0X6ZVU5-F1
#
_entry.id   AF-A0A0X6ZVU5-F1
#
_cell.length_a   1.000
_cell.length_b   1.000
_cell.length_c   1.000
_cell.angle_alpha   90.00
_cell.angle_beta   90.00
_cell.angle_gamma   90.00
#
_symmetry.space_group_name_H-M   'P 1'
#
loop_
_entity.id
_entity.type
_entity.pdbx_description
1 polymer ?
#
loop_
_entity_poly.entity_id
_entity_poly.type
_entity_poly.pdbx_seq_one_letter_code
_entity_poly.pdbx_strand_id
1 'polypeptide(L)'
;MLVPLIAAKSKSLVGYLDYRREDLSNTQARLSGRYSIRPVLDFERFKARAVIDWITLRVTLDRNTQFQWLQREIEPIGGRRSYVENVDGDNTASSNCFDIRFQEPEIATVLKSIAAVRAKFGLALEPSVRGIEISVDFIPKTPDDLLRARMVRVLMNHLQVRPDVTTNVRDRPRTVWGRGPDFTQRLLYDSRHLTPAENEQFLLETDRDRAPNVDGTLEVGEKEASVRWRVMDKVIDTQNISAGTFVLLDEKSKRARVEVTLAHPETENIGIGSLNDLRTFSFTKLQGKYFQFALPTFAAEPVRASKRQALAAASNPERAAKFSKTGVIGLKAMDATRDDARRNLRRRVMHHIHASGLRMSVLNRNAQGATSTFVAFEDLNQRVRVALRNLGKRVGDGFSSAP
;
A
#
# COMPACT_ATOMS: atom_id res chain seq x y z
N MET A 1 -3.54 -23.97 -4.54
CA MET A 1 -3.79 -23.51 -3.16
C MET A 1 -5.10 -22.74 -3.16
N LEU A 2 -5.96 -22.96 -2.17
CA LEU A 2 -7.28 -22.33 -2.05
C LEU A 2 -7.25 -21.37 -0.85
N VAL A 3 -7.66 -20.11 -1.05
CA VAL A 3 -7.70 -19.10 0.02
C VAL A 3 -9.15 -18.67 0.25
N PRO A 4 -9.70 -18.82 1.47
CA PRO A 4 -11.07 -18.38 1.76
C PRO A 4 -11.18 -16.86 1.78
N LEU A 5 -12.31 -16.36 1.30
CA LEU A 5 -12.70 -14.95 1.33
C LEU A 5 -13.69 -14.74 2.47
N ILE A 6 -13.21 -14.27 3.61
CA ILE A 6 -14.03 -14.06 4.80
C ILE A 6 -14.45 -12.60 4.90
N ALA A 7 -15.74 -12.36 5.13
CA ALA A 7 -16.29 -11.05 5.46
C ALA A 7 -16.41 -10.89 6.97
N ALA A 8 -15.82 -9.82 7.53
CA ALA A 8 -15.85 -9.49 8.95
C ALA A 8 -17.23 -9.04 9.43
N LYS A 9 -17.92 -8.23 8.62
CA LYS A 9 -19.18 -7.58 9.01
C LYS A 9 -20.31 -8.59 9.11
N SER A 10 -20.37 -9.54 8.18
CA SER A 10 -21.36 -10.64 8.19
C SER A 10 -20.86 -11.92 8.85
N LYS A 11 -19.55 -12.00 9.18
CA LYS A 11 -18.90 -13.22 9.68
C LYS A 11 -19.12 -14.44 8.77
N SER A 12 -19.14 -14.23 7.45
CA SER A 12 -19.48 -15.27 6.48
C SER A 12 -18.36 -15.54 5.49
N LEU A 13 -18.33 -16.77 4.96
CA LEU A 13 -17.53 -17.14 3.79
C LEU A 13 -18.22 -16.61 2.54
N VAL A 14 -17.56 -15.70 1.82
CA VAL A 14 -18.06 -15.10 0.57
C VAL A 14 -17.70 -15.94 -0.65
N GLY A 15 -16.59 -16.69 -0.57
CA GLY A 15 -16.11 -17.54 -1.64
C GLY A 15 -14.62 -17.86 -1.47
N TYR A 16 -13.95 -18.15 -2.59
CA TYR A 16 -12.54 -18.53 -2.58
C TYR A 16 -11.73 -17.83 -3.68
N LEU A 17 -10.46 -17.59 -3.38
CA LEU A 17 -9.42 -17.23 -4.33
C LEU A 17 -8.53 -18.45 -4.57
N ASP A 18 -8.57 -18.94 -5.80
CA ASP A 18 -7.73 -20.05 -6.26
C ASP A 18 -6.35 -19.56 -6.67
N TYR A 19 -5.35 -20.41 -6.43
CA TYR A 19 -3.97 -20.22 -6.89
C TYR A 19 -3.49 -21.45 -7.64
N ARG A 20 -2.94 -21.20 -8.84
CA ARG A 20 -2.25 -22.21 -9.65
C ARG A 20 -0.74 -22.09 -9.49
N ARG A 21 -0.05 -23.23 -9.64
CA ARG A 21 1.41 -23.27 -9.73
C ARG A 21 1.84 -22.84 -11.14
N GLU A 22 2.86 -22.01 -11.22
CA GLU A 22 3.54 -21.64 -12.47
C GLU A 22 5.04 -21.85 -12.28
N ASP A 23 5.62 -22.77 -13.05
CA ASP A 23 7.06 -22.99 -13.04
C ASP A 23 7.80 -21.78 -13.62
N LEU A 24 8.91 -21.41 -12.98
CA LEU A 24 9.69 -20.27 -13.42
C LEU A 24 10.75 -20.75 -14.42
N SER A 25 10.73 -20.19 -15.63
CA SER A 25 11.78 -20.39 -16.64
C SER A 25 13.04 -19.56 -16.39
N ASN A 26 13.16 -18.93 -15.22
CA ASN A 26 14.17 -17.92 -14.95
C ASN A 26 15.55 -18.55 -14.73
N THR A 27 16.56 -18.05 -15.44
CA THR A 27 17.95 -18.52 -15.37
C THR A 27 18.71 -17.96 -14.15
N GLN A 28 18.16 -16.96 -13.46
CA GLN A 28 18.77 -16.43 -12.24
C GLN A 28 18.94 -17.55 -11.21
N ALA A 29 20.18 -17.72 -10.70
CA ALA A 29 20.51 -18.79 -9.76
C ALA A 29 19.61 -18.83 -8.51
N ARG A 30 19.09 -17.67 -8.06
CA ARG A 30 18.15 -17.57 -6.92
C ARG A 30 16.74 -18.10 -7.22
N LEU A 31 16.36 -18.15 -8.50
CA LEU A 31 15.04 -18.57 -9.00
C LEU A 31 15.06 -19.93 -9.70
N SER A 32 16.23 -20.42 -10.07
CA SER A 32 16.40 -21.75 -10.67
C SER A 32 15.81 -22.85 -9.79
N GLY A 33 15.03 -23.74 -10.39
CA GLY A 33 14.35 -24.84 -9.70
C GLY A 33 13.23 -24.37 -8.74
N ARG A 34 12.66 -23.18 -8.97
CA ARG A 34 11.53 -22.66 -8.19
C ARG A 34 10.28 -22.53 -9.06
N TYR A 35 9.14 -22.56 -8.40
CA TYR A 35 7.86 -22.20 -8.99
C TYR A 35 7.26 -21.02 -8.23
N SER A 36 6.32 -20.32 -8.85
CA SER A 36 5.47 -19.33 -8.18
C SER A 36 4.05 -19.84 -8.06
N ILE A 37 3.28 -19.24 -7.15
CA ILE A 37 1.83 -19.41 -7.14
C ILE A 37 1.18 -18.12 -7.64
N ARG A 38 0.29 -18.25 -8.61
CA ARG A 38 -0.43 -17.13 -9.23
C ARG A 38 -1.92 -17.24 -8.95
N PRO A 39 -2.61 -16.15 -8.59
CA PRO A 39 -4.05 -16.19 -8.45
C PRO A 39 -4.71 -16.50 -9.79
N VAL A 40 -5.73 -17.35 -9.77
CA VAL A 40 -6.58 -17.65 -10.92
C VAL A 40 -7.66 -16.56 -10.99
N LEU A 41 -7.32 -15.45 -11.64
CA LEU A 41 -8.20 -14.31 -11.85
C LEU A 41 -7.94 -13.72 -13.24
N ASP A 42 -9.00 -13.55 -14.02
CA ASP A 42 -8.91 -12.86 -15.30
C ASP A 42 -8.92 -11.34 -15.08
N PHE A 43 -7.73 -10.74 -15.17
CA PHE A 43 -7.59 -9.29 -15.02
C PHE A 43 -8.19 -8.50 -16.19
N GLU A 44 -8.44 -9.12 -17.36
CA GLU A 44 -9.11 -8.45 -18.48
C GLU A 44 -10.57 -8.14 -18.19
N ARG A 45 -11.17 -8.78 -17.19
CA ARG A 45 -12.52 -8.45 -16.69
C ARG A 45 -12.58 -7.12 -15.92
N PHE A 46 -11.44 -6.45 -15.72
CA PHE A 46 -11.37 -5.18 -14.98
C PHE A 46 -10.86 -4.03 -15.84
N LYS A 47 -11.44 -2.86 -15.61
CA LYS A 47 -10.87 -1.57 -15.99
C LYS A 47 -10.04 -1.03 -14.83
N ALA A 48 -8.77 -0.72 -15.09
CA ALA A 48 -7.89 -0.06 -14.13
C ALA A 48 -7.91 1.46 -14.33
N ARG A 49 -8.11 2.24 -13.27
CA ARG A 49 -8.08 3.72 -13.31
C ARG A 49 -7.34 4.27 -12.09
N ALA A 50 -6.32 5.07 -12.30
CA ALA A 50 -5.67 5.81 -11.23
C ALA A 50 -6.29 7.21 -11.10
N VAL A 51 -6.44 7.73 -9.88
CA VAL A 51 -6.97 9.07 -9.56
C VAL A 51 -6.18 9.70 -8.40
N ILE A 52 -6.20 11.03 -8.31
CA ILE A 52 -5.81 11.73 -7.08
C ILE A 52 -7.07 11.75 -6.20
N ASP A 53 -7.04 11.05 -5.07
CA ASP A 53 -8.18 11.01 -4.14
C ASP A 53 -8.24 12.32 -3.35
N TRP A 54 -7.10 12.86 -2.94
CA TRP A 54 -7.00 14.21 -2.43
C TRP A 54 -5.57 14.76 -2.56
N ILE A 55 -5.45 16.08 -2.50
CA ILE A 55 -4.18 16.80 -2.37
C ILE A 55 -4.31 17.88 -1.30
N THR A 56 -3.29 18.03 -0.46
CA THR A 56 -3.20 19.08 0.55
C THR A 56 -2.07 20.04 0.18
N LEU A 57 -2.41 21.32 0.05
CA LEU A 57 -1.48 22.41 -0.23
C LEU A 57 -1.32 23.28 1.02
N ARG A 58 -0.08 23.60 1.39
CA ARG A 58 0.20 24.65 2.36
C ARG A 58 0.28 25.98 1.65
N VAL A 59 -0.50 26.94 2.13
CA VAL A 59 -0.45 28.33 1.68
C VAL A 59 0.04 29.22 2.82
N THR A 60 0.93 30.15 2.50
CA THR A 60 1.37 31.21 3.41
C THR A 60 0.98 32.54 2.78
N LEU A 61 0.11 33.29 3.45
CA LEU A 61 -0.50 34.52 2.96
C LEU A 61 0.30 35.76 3.42
N ASP A 62 0.17 36.87 2.71
CA ASP A 62 0.81 38.15 3.07
C ASP A 62 0.17 38.81 4.30
N ARG A 63 -1.03 38.38 4.67
CA ARG A 63 -1.80 38.91 5.79
C ARG A 63 -2.50 37.81 6.55
N ASN A 64 -2.72 38.06 7.83
CA ASN A 64 -3.52 37.17 8.66
C ASN A 64 -4.99 37.23 8.25
N THR A 65 -5.65 36.09 8.32
CA THR A 65 -7.09 35.93 8.09
C THR A 65 -7.59 34.71 8.86
N GLN A 66 -8.85 34.35 8.69
CA GLN A 66 -9.45 33.14 9.28
C GLN A 66 -9.82 32.15 8.18
N PHE A 67 -9.79 30.85 8.50
CA PHE A 67 -10.04 29.76 7.54
C PHE A 67 -11.37 29.92 6.78
N GLN A 68 -12.42 30.42 7.45
CA GLN A 68 -13.75 30.62 6.88
C GLN A 68 -13.74 31.60 5.68
N TRP A 69 -12.82 32.57 5.69
CA TRP A 69 -12.68 33.52 4.59
C TRP A 69 -11.96 32.88 3.39
N LEU A 70 -10.96 32.02 3.62
CA LEU A 70 -10.37 31.21 2.54
C LEU A 70 -11.40 30.24 1.96
N GLN A 71 -12.14 29.55 2.83
CA GLN A 71 -13.15 28.59 2.44
C GLN A 71 -14.22 29.25 1.55
N ARG A 72 -14.69 30.45 1.91
CA ARG A 72 -15.65 31.22 1.12
C ARG A 72 -15.14 31.60 -0.27
N GLU A 73 -13.83 31.77 -0.47
CA GLU A 73 -13.27 32.03 -1.80
C GLU A 73 -13.14 30.77 -2.66
N ILE A 74 -12.85 29.64 -2.03
CA ILE A 74 -12.56 28.38 -2.73
C ILE A 74 -13.85 27.64 -3.08
N GLU A 75 -14.85 27.67 -2.19
CA GLU A 75 -16.11 26.94 -2.36
C GLU A 75 -16.86 27.24 -3.68
N PRO A 76 -16.97 28.49 -4.16
CA PRO A 76 -17.62 28.79 -5.44
C PRO A 76 -16.90 28.22 -6.67
N ILE A 77 -15.61 27.92 -6.54
CA ILE A 77 -14.76 27.41 -7.63
C ILE A 77 -14.76 25.88 -7.63
N GLY A 78 -14.82 25.27 -6.44
CA GLY A 78 -14.73 23.83 -6.24
C GLY A 78 -16.02 23.08 -6.59
N GLY A 79 -15.88 21.90 -7.20
CA GLY A 79 -17.00 20.95 -7.34
C GLY A 79 -17.32 20.16 -6.05
N ARG A 80 -16.38 20.12 -5.09
CA ARG A 80 -16.52 19.50 -3.77
C ARG A 80 -15.97 20.43 -2.70
N ARG A 81 -16.52 20.33 -1.48
CA ARG A 81 -16.05 21.13 -0.33
C ARG A 81 -14.60 20.79 0.00
N SER A 82 -13.74 21.80 -0.04
CA SER A 82 -12.36 21.70 0.41
C SER A 82 -12.29 21.86 1.93
N TYR A 83 -11.30 21.24 2.57
CA TYR A 83 -11.04 21.38 4.00
C TYR A 83 -9.88 22.35 4.21
N VAL A 84 -10.09 23.39 5.00
CA VAL A 84 -9.07 24.39 5.33
C VAL A 84 -8.76 24.26 6.82
N GLU A 85 -7.51 23.99 7.15
CA GLU A 85 -7.02 23.84 8.52
C GLU A 85 -5.95 24.90 8.80
N ASN A 86 -6.03 25.52 9.97
CA ASN A 86 -4.99 26.44 10.45
C ASN A 86 -3.78 25.64 10.92
N VAL A 87 -2.58 26.02 10.49
CA VAL A 87 -1.34 25.31 10.84
C VAL A 87 -0.80 25.73 12.21
N ASP A 88 -0.96 26.99 12.58
CA ASP A 88 -0.28 27.61 13.74
C ASP A 88 -1.19 27.79 14.97
N GLY A 89 -2.43 27.30 14.91
CA GLY A 89 -3.37 27.39 16.02
C GLY A 89 -4.73 26.79 15.71
N ASP A 90 -5.69 27.02 16.59
CA ASP A 90 -7.04 26.49 16.44
C ASP A 90 -7.75 27.09 15.21
N ASN A 91 -8.76 26.39 14.68
CA ASN A 91 -9.47 26.80 13.47
C ASN A 91 -10.18 28.15 13.59
N THR A 92 -10.36 28.72 14.78
CA THR A 92 -10.97 30.06 14.96
C THR A 92 -9.95 31.20 15.00
N ALA A 93 -8.66 30.88 15.14
CA ALA A 93 -7.61 31.87 15.26
C ALA A 93 -7.30 32.53 13.91
N SER A 94 -6.87 33.79 13.97
CA SER A 94 -6.31 34.49 12.82
C SER A 94 -4.89 33.97 12.58
N SER A 95 -4.59 33.58 11.34
CA SER A 95 -3.30 33.04 10.92
C SER A 95 -3.00 33.45 9.48
N ASN A 96 -1.74 33.33 9.07
CA ASN A 96 -1.33 33.46 7.68
C ASN A 96 -0.94 32.11 7.05
N CYS A 97 -0.95 31.01 7.80
CA CYS A 97 -0.52 29.70 7.32
C CYS A 97 -1.66 28.67 7.41
N PHE A 98 -2.04 28.10 6.26
CA PHE A 98 -3.17 27.17 6.16
C PHE A 98 -2.82 25.96 5.31
N ASP A 99 -3.31 24.80 5.71
CA ASP A 99 -3.34 23.59 4.88
C ASP A 99 -4.74 23.47 4.23
N ILE A 100 -4.78 23.46 2.90
CA ILE A 100 -6.00 23.35 2.10
C ILE A 100 -6.03 21.99 1.42
N ARG A 101 -6.98 21.13 1.81
CA ARG A 101 -7.20 19.81 1.20
C ARG A 101 -8.34 19.85 0.19
N PHE A 102 -8.01 19.53 -1.06
CA PHE A 102 -8.96 19.34 -2.15
C PHE A 102 -9.25 17.84 -2.31
N GLN A 103 -10.53 17.48 -2.33
CA GLN A 103 -11.02 16.10 -2.50
C GLN A 103 -11.37 15.81 -3.95
N GLU A 104 -10.92 14.67 -4.46
CA GLU A 104 -11.03 14.20 -5.86
C GLU A 104 -10.81 15.33 -6.89
N PRO A 105 -9.74 16.13 -6.77
CA PRO A 105 -9.64 17.38 -7.50
C PRO A 105 -9.37 17.21 -8.99
N GLU A 106 -9.99 18.09 -9.79
CA GLU A 106 -9.45 18.46 -11.09
C GLU A 106 -8.37 19.53 -10.93
N ILE A 107 -7.24 19.36 -11.61
CA ILE A 107 -6.08 20.24 -11.45
C ILE A 107 -6.41 21.69 -11.83
N ALA A 108 -7.19 21.90 -12.89
CA ALA A 108 -7.63 23.24 -13.30
C ALA A 108 -8.41 23.96 -12.17
N THR A 109 -9.22 23.22 -11.42
CA THR A 109 -9.99 23.75 -10.28
C THR A 109 -9.08 24.13 -9.11
N VAL A 110 -8.05 23.32 -8.83
CA VAL A 110 -7.04 23.64 -7.80
C VAL A 110 -6.30 24.91 -8.17
N LEU A 111 -5.84 25.03 -9.43
CA LEU A 111 -5.13 26.21 -9.93
C LEU A 111 -5.99 27.47 -9.82
N LYS A 112 -7.25 27.42 -10.27
CA LYS A 112 -8.19 28.54 -10.13
C LYS A 112 -8.43 28.94 -8.68
N SER A 113 -8.55 27.95 -7.79
CA SER A 113 -8.72 28.20 -6.35
C SER A 113 -7.51 28.91 -5.74
N ILE A 114 -6.29 28.47 -6.08
CA ILE A 114 -5.06 29.12 -5.63
C ILE A 114 -4.89 30.51 -6.24
N ALA A 115 -5.27 30.71 -7.50
CA ALA A 115 -5.26 32.03 -8.13
C ALA A 115 -6.23 33.00 -7.43
N ALA A 116 -7.43 32.55 -7.06
CA ALA A 116 -8.38 33.35 -6.31
C ALA A 116 -7.87 33.70 -4.90
N VAL A 117 -7.27 32.73 -4.20
CA VAL A 117 -6.62 32.98 -2.89
C VAL A 117 -5.49 34.01 -3.04
N ARG A 118 -4.63 33.89 -4.06
CA ARG A 118 -3.56 34.86 -4.35
C ARG A 118 -4.12 36.25 -4.61
N ALA A 119 -5.11 36.37 -5.49
CA ALA A 119 -5.70 37.65 -5.86
C ALA A 119 -6.36 38.35 -4.66
N LYS A 120 -7.04 37.58 -3.79
CA LYS A 120 -7.73 38.16 -2.64
C LYS A 120 -6.82 38.39 -1.46
N PHE A 121 -5.95 37.46 -1.09
CA PHE A 121 -5.22 37.54 0.18
C PHE A 121 -3.72 37.86 0.03
N GLY A 122 -3.16 37.72 -1.18
CA GLY A 122 -1.71 37.71 -1.37
C GLY A 122 -1.10 36.37 -0.95
N LEU A 123 0.09 36.05 -1.46
CA LEU A 123 0.86 34.86 -1.12
C LEU A 123 2.28 35.29 -0.79
N ALA A 124 2.67 35.11 0.47
CA ALA A 124 4.02 35.39 0.93
C ALA A 124 5.03 34.37 0.41
N LEU A 125 4.57 33.13 0.20
CA LEU A 125 5.36 32.03 -0.37
C LEU A 125 4.52 31.27 -1.40
N GLU A 126 5.21 30.67 -2.39
CA GLU A 126 4.54 29.77 -3.34
C GLU A 126 3.97 28.54 -2.61
N PRO A 127 2.73 28.11 -2.94
CA PRO A 127 2.10 26.99 -2.25
C PRO A 127 2.89 25.68 -2.42
N SER A 128 3.07 24.96 -1.32
CA SER A 128 3.79 23.68 -1.30
C SER A 128 2.86 22.50 -1.07
N VAL A 129 3.17 21.34 -1.65
CA VAL A 129 2.39 20.11 -1.50
C VAL A 129 2.78 19.42 -0.18
N ARG A 130 1.85 19.41 0.78
CA ARG A 130 2.04 18.76 2.09
C ARG A 130 1.70 17.29 2.09
N GLY A 131 0.75 16.91 1.24
CA GLY A 131 0.35 15.53 1.10
C GLY A 131 -0.48 15.31 -0.13
N ILE A 132 -0.46 14.08 -0.63
CA ILE A 132 -1.26 13.64 -1.76
C ILE A 132 -1.64 12.17 -1.55
N GLU A 133 -2.87 11.81 -1.90
CA GLU A 133 -3.30 10.43 -1.95
C GLU A 133 -3.62 10.04 -3.38
N ILE A 134 -3.02 8.94 -3.82
CA ILE A 134 -3.24 8.37 -5.13
C ILE A 134 -3.97 7.05 -4.95
N SER A 135 -5.05 6.87 -5.69
CA SER A 135 -5.86 5.66 -5.68
C SER A 135 -5.79 4.98 -7.03
N VAL A 136 -5.69 3.64 -7.05
CA VAL A 136 -5.84 2.83 -8.26
C VAL A 136 -7.04 1.91 -8.07
N ASP A 137 -8.04 2.14 -8.91
CA ASP A 137 -9.32 1.45 -8.93
C ASP A 137 -9.30 0.32 -9.96
N PHE A 138 -9.83 -0.83 -9.56
CA PHE A 138 -10.12 -1.97 -10.42
C PHE A 138 -11.63 -2.18 -10.44
N ILE A 139 -12.25 -1.70 -11.51
CA ILE A 139 -13.70 -1.71 -11.71
C ILE A 139 -14.04 -2.91 -12.59
N PRO A 140 -14.86 -3.87 -12.14
CA PRO A 140 -15.37 -4.94 -13.00
C PRO A 140 -16.09 -4.36 -14.22
N LYS A 141 -15.81 -4.88 -15.41
CA LYS A 141 -16.52 -4.49 -16.65
C LYS A 141 -18.01 -4.87 -16.59
N THR A 142 -18.32 -5.93 -15.85
CA THR A 142 -19.67 -6.38 -15.51
C THR A 142 -19.73 -6.48 -13.99
N PRO A 143 -20.74 -5.87 -13.32
CA PRO A 143 -20.89 -5.97 -11.87
C PRO A 143 -20.89 -7.42 -11.39
N ASP A 144 -20.00 -7.72 -10.44
CA ASP A 144 -19.79 -9.07 -9.90
C ASP A 144 -19.07 -8.94 -8.55
N ASP A 145 -19.82 -9.12 -7.46
CA ASP A 145 -19.33 -8.95 -6.09
C ASP A 145 -18.23 -9.96 -5.73
N LEU A 146 -18.38 -11.22 -6.17
CA LEU A 146 -17.38 -12.25 -5.89
C LEU A 146 -16.09 -11.99 -6.65
N LEU A 147 -16.18 -11.59 -7.92
CA LEU A 147 -15.02 -11.19 -8.72
C LEU A 147 -14.29 -10.00 -8.09
N ARG A 148 -15.02 -9.00 -7.60
CA ARG A 148 -14.44 -7.85 -6.89
C ARG A 148 -13.78 -8.25 -5.58
N ALA A 149 -14.42 -9.09 -4.76
CA ALA A 149 -13.85 -9.64 -3.53
C ALA A 149 -12.56 -10.44 -3.78
N ARG A 150 -12.51 -11.23 -4.87
CA ARG A 150 -11.28 -11.90 -5.33
C ARG A 150 -10.19 -10.90 -5.67
N MET A 151 -10.52 -9.81 -6.37
CA MET A 151 -9.56 -8.77 -6.70
C MET A 151 -9.03 -8.02 -5.46
N VAL A 152 -9.91 -7.67 -4.52
CA VAL A 152 -9.49 -7.10 -3.23
C VAL A 152 -8.50 -8.02 -2.54
N ARG A 153 -8.80 -9.33 -2.49
CA ARG A 153 -7.89 -10.30 -1.87
C ARG A 153 -6.57 -10.45 -2.62
N VAL A 154 -6.57 -10.38 -3.95
CA VAL A 154 -5.34 -10.35 -4.75
C VAL A 154 -4.50 -9.12 -4.39
N LEU A 155 -5.09 -7.93 -4.33
CA LEU A 155 -4.38 -6.71 -3.94
C LEU A 155 -3.80 -6.82 -2.52
N MET A 156 -4.58 -7.32 -1.55
CA MET A 156 -4.14 -7.52 -0.17
C MET A 156 -2.99 -8.53 -0.05
N ASN A 157 -3.09 -9.67 -0.73
CA ASN A 157 -2.08 -10.73 -0.64
C ASN A 157 -0.79 -10.37 -1.38
N HIS A 158 -0.87 -9.64 -2.49
CA HIS A 158 0.27 -9.40 -3.37
C HIS A 158 0.94 -8.04 -3.18
N LEU A 159 0.38 -7.16 -2.35
CA LEU A 159 0.99 -5.87 -2.05
C LEU A 159 2.40 -6.06 -1.49
N GLN A 160 3.38 -5.47 -2.17
CA GLN A 160 4.75 -5.39 -1.72
C GLN A 160 5.05 -3.94 -1.33
N VAL A 161 5.43 -3.74 -0.07
CA VAL A 161 5.90 -2.46 0.42
C VAL A 161 7.42 -2.44 0.55
N ARG A 162 8.01 -1.30 0.20
CA ARG A 162 9.47 -1.09 0.28
C ARG A 162 9.94 -0.70 1.68
N PRO A 163 9.30 0.25 2.39
CA PRO A 163 9.67 0.55 3.77
C PRO A 163 9.50 -0.66 4.67
N ASP A 164 10.24 -0.68 5.77
CA ASP A 164 10.02 -1.66 6.82
C ASP A 164 8.75 -1.28 7.60
N VAL A 165 7.72 -2.11 7.43
CA VAL A 165 6.42 -1.97 8.11
C VAL A 165 6.21 -3.08 9.14
N THR A 166 7.25 -3.85 9.44
CA THR A 166 7.17 -5.07 10.26
C THR A 166 7.87 -4.94 11.60
N THR A 167 8.94 -4.14 11.69
CA THR A 167 9.63 -3.89 12.96
C THR A 167 8.78 -3.05 13.91
N ASN A 168 8.24 -1.92 13.44
CA ASN A 168 7.30 -1.13 14.23
C ASN A 168 5.91 -1.76 14.19
N VAL A 169 5.40 -2.15 15.36
CA VAL A 169 4.08 -2.78 15.51
C VAL A 169 2.94 -1.88 15.00
N ARG A 170 3.09 -0.55 15.05
CA ARG A 170 2.05 0.39 14.57
C ARG A 170 1.93 0.43 13.05
N ASP A 171 3.00 0.11 12.33
CA ASP A 171 3.03 0.07 10.88
C ASP A 171 2.56 -1.26 10.30
N ARG A 172 2.47 -2.30 11.14
CA ARG A 172 2.10 -3.65 10.73
C ARG A 172 0.74 -3.70 10.04
N PRO A 173 0.58 -4.59 9.06
CA PRO A 173 -0.66 -4.74 8.33
C PRO A 173 -1.81 -5.14 9.25
N ARG A 174 -2.93 -4.44 9.12
CA ARG A 174 -4.17 -4.65 9.90
C ARG A 174 -5.39 -4.53 8.99
N THR A 175 -6.44 -5.29 9.26
CA THR A 175 -7.75 -5.07 8.65
C THR A 175 -8.63 -4.27 9.61
N VAL A 176 -9.28 -3.22 9.10
CA VAL A 176 -10.20 -2.37 9.85
C VAL A 176 -11.57 -2.39 9.17
N TRP A 177 -12.65 -2.65 9.93
CA TRP A 177 -14.02 -2.69 9.37
C TRP A 177 -15.05 -1.91 10.19
N GLY A 178 -14.59 -1.11 11.16
CA GLY A 178 -15.43 -0.31 12.07
C GLY A 178 -14.59 0.56 12.98
N ARG A 179 -15.17 1.02 14.11
CA ARG A 179 -14.51 1.95 15.05
C ARG A 179 -14.09 1.28 16.33
N GLY A 180 -12.85 1.52 16.74
CA GLY A 180 -12.32 1.00 18.00
C GLY A 180 -11.56 -0.32 17.82
N PRO A 181 -10.97 -0.83 18.92
CA PRO A 181 -10.08 -1.99 18.88
C PRO A 181 -10.78 -3.26 18.42
N ASP A 182 -12.06 -3.45 18.72
CA ASP A 182 -12.83 -4.66 18.37
C ASP A 182 -13.09 -4.80 16.86
N PHE A 183 -12.89 -3.74 16.10
CA PHE A 183 -13.07 -3.70 14.65
C PHE A 183 -11.75 -3.66 13.89
N THR A 184 -10.65 -3.98 14.59
CA THR A 184 -9.29 -4.00 14.04
C THR A 184 -8.66 -5.37 14.28
N GLN A 185 -8.16 -6.00 13.21
CA GLN A 185 -7.42 -7.26 13.30
C GLN A 185 -6.04 -7.10 12.69
N ARG A 186 -4.99 -7.26 13.49
CA ARG A 186 -3.62 -7.35 12.97
C ARG A 186 -3.41 -8.69 12.28
N LEU A 187 -2.75 -8.67 11.12
CA LEU A 187 -2.47 -9.88 10.35
C LEU A 187 -1.31 -10.66 10.94
N LEU A 188 -0.27 -9.95 11.38
CA LEU A 188 0.89 -10.50 12.08
C LEU A 188 0.65 -10.42 13.58
N TYR A 189 0.85 -11.52 14.29
CA TYR A 189 0.74 -11.54 15.73
C TYR A 189 1.83 -10.68 16.39
N ASP A 190 1.44 -9.98 17.45
CA ASP A 190 2.32 -9.27 18.36
C ASP A 190 1.74 -9.29 19.78
N SER A 191 2.63 -9.15 20.76
CA SER A 191 2.28 -9.03 22.17
C SER A 191 2.63 -7.63 22.67
N ARG A 192 1.64 -6.96 23.26
CA ARG A 192 1.81 -5.68 23.97
C ARG A 192 2.70 -5.79 25.21
N HIS A 193 2.95 -7.01 25.69
CA HIS A 193 3.75 -7.27 26.90
C HIS A 193 5.23 -7.50 26.60
N LEU A 194 5.61 -7.47 25.31
CA LEU A 194 6.98 -7.71 24.86
C LEU A 194 7.55 -6.47 24.18
N THR A 195 8.87 -6.35 24.22
CA THR A 195 9.62 -5.35 23.46
C THR A 195 9.49 -5.58 21.94
N PRO A 196 9.81 -4.58 21.10
CA PRO A 196 9.84 -4.77 19.65
C PRO A 196 10.75 -5.92 19.20
N ALA A 197 11.95 -6.05 19.80
CA ALA A 197 12.90 -7.11 19.48
C ALA A 197 12.37 -8.51 19.86
N GLU A 198 11.71 -8.64 21.01
CA GLU A 198 11.07 -9.90 21.41
C GLU A 198 9.88 -10.25 20.52
N ASN A 199 9.17 -9.25 19.96
CA ASN A 199 8.09 -9.47 19.02
C ASN A 199 8.55 -9.95 17.64
N GLU A 200 9.85 -9.86 17.30
CA GLU A 200 10.37 -10.36 16.03
C GLU A 200 10.23 -11.88 15.90
N GLN A 201 10.27 -12.62 17.02
CA GLN A 201 10.13 -14.08 17.00
C GLN A 201 8.79 -14.54 16.40
N PHE A 202 7.72 -13.75 16.60
CA PHE A 202 6.39 -14.05 16.06
C PHE A 202 6.31 -13.89 14.54
N LEU A 203 7.29 -13.23 13.90
CA LEU A 203 7.37 -13.17 12.45
C LEU A 203 7.67 -14.55 11.84
N LEU A 204 8.27 -15.46 12.62
CA LEU A 204 8.52 -16.85 12.23
C LEU A 204 7.30 -17.75 12.40
N GLU A 205 6.38 -17.40 13.30
CA GLU A 205 5.19 -18.21 13.56
C GLU A 205 4.12 -17.99 12.50
N THR A 206 3.24 -18.99 12.30
CA THR A 206 2.11 -18.90 11.35
C THR A 206 0.76 -19.13 12.02
N ASP A 207 0.71 -19.80 13.16
CA ASP A 207 -0.55 -20.27 13.77
C ASP A 207 -1.42 -19.11 14.28
N ARG A 208 -0.78 -18.09 14.86
CA ARG A 208 -1.45 -16.90 15.41
C ARG A 208 -1.74 -15.82 14.39
N ASP A 209 -1.19 -15.92 13.19
CA ASP A 209 -1.51 -14.99 12.12
C ASP A 209 -2.98 -15.06 11.72
N ARG A 210 -3.47 -13.99 11.11
CA ARG A 210 -4.85 -13.85 10.67
C ARG A 210 -4.91 -13.40 9.22
N ALA A 211 -5.87 -13.96 8.48
CA ALA A 211 -6.19 -13.54 7.12
C ALA A 211 -6.89 -12.18 7.11
N PRO A 212 -6.62 -11.28 6.15
CA PRO A 212 -7.41 -10.05 6.00
C PRO A 212 -8.86 -10.37 5.62
N ASN A 213 -9.80 -9.53 6.04
CA ASN A 213 -11.22 -9.67 5.69
C ASN A 213 -11.52 -8.85 4.42
N VAL A 214 -12.28 -9.42 3.48
CA VAL A 214 -12.48 -8.83 2.14
C VAL A 214 -13.41 -7.61 2.11
N ASP A 215 -14.26 -7.48 3.13
CA ASP A 215 -15.20 -6.36 3.33
C ASP A 215 -14.67 -5.30 4.34
N GLY A 216 -13.43 -5.50 4.79
CA GLY A 216 -12.65 -4.56 5.58
C GLY A 216 -11.61 -3.83 4.72
N THR A 217 -10.97 -2.83 5.32
CA THR A 217 -9.83 -2.12 4.73
C THR A 217 -8.55 -2.69 5.31
N LEU A 218 -7.69 -3.27 4.46
CA LEU A 218 -6.31 -3.53 4.84
C LEU A 218 -5.59 -2.19 4.92
N GLU A 219 -4.98 -1.89 6.05
CA GLU A 219 -4.12 -0.73 6.26
C GLU A 219 -2.70 -1.19 6.55
N VAL A 220 -1.72 -0.51 5.96
CA VAL A 220 -0.29 -0.69 6.22
C VAL A 220 0.32 0.68 6.46
N GLY A 221 1.06 0.84 7.57
CA GLY A 221 1.52 2.13 8.07
C GLY A 221 0.60 2.74 9.13
N GLU A 222 1.18 3.45 10.08
CA GLU A 222 0.44 4.29 11.04
C GLU A 222 -0.27 5.45 10.32
N LYS A 223 -1.31 6.02 10.95
CA LYS A 223 -2.12 7.10 10.38
C LYS A 223 -1.30 8.32 9.97
N GLU A 224 -0.32 8.69 10.79
CA GLU A 224 0.53 9.88 10.61
C GLU A 224 1.88 9.54 9.95
N ALA A 225 2.04 8.32 9.43
CA ALA A 225 3.25 7.93 8.71
C ALA A 225 3.39 8.73 7.42
N SER A 226 4.64 9.00 7.01
CA SER A 226 4.92 9.69 5.73
C SER A 226 4.42 8.90 4.51
N VAL A 227 4.25 7.58 4.65
CA VAL A 227 3.65 6.70 3.65
C VAL A 227 2.69 5.72 4.31
N ARG A 228 1.49 5.61 3.75
CA ARG A 228 0.48 4.66 4.20
C ARG A 228 -0.24 4.03 3.01
N TRP A 229 -0.55 2.74 3.12
CA TRP A 229 -1.32 2.00 2.11
C TRP A 229 -2.68 1.62 2.65
N ARG A 230 -3.68 1.65 1.78
CA ARG A 230 -5.00 1.09 2.05
C ARG A 230 -5.45 0.20 0.90
N VAL A 231 -6.05 -0.94 1.19
CA VAL A 231 -6.71 -1.79 0.19
C VAL A 231 -8.10 -2.12 0.68
N MET A 232 -9.12 -1.87 -0.13
CA MET A 232 -10.51 -2.04 0.28
C MET A 232 -11.45 -2.39 -0.86
N ASP A 233 -12.60 -2.96 -0.51
CA ASP A 233 -13.77 -2.96 -1.37
C ASP A 233 -14.51 -1.61 -1.26
N LYS A 234 -14.42 -0.78 -2.30
CA LYS A 234 -15.03 0.55 -2.33
C LYS A 234 -16.46 0.43 -2.87
N VAL A 235 -17.39 0.24 -1.93
CA VAL A 235 -18.84 0.11 -2.15
C VAL A 235 -19.65 1.30 -1.62
N ILE A 236 -18.99 2.20 -0.89
CA ILE A 236 -19.57 3.42 -0.30
C ILE A 236 -18.79 4.62 -0.85
N ASP A 237 -19.48 5.70 -1.21
CA ASP A 237 -18.85 6.94 -1.67
C ASP A 237 -18.46 7.83 -0.49
N THR A 238 -19.47 8.52 0.07
CA THR A 238 -19.35 9.43 1.21
C THR A 238 -19.93 8.77 2.46
N GLN A 239 -19.25 8.96 3.60
CA GLN A 239 -19.73 8.49 4.89
C GLN A 239 -19.77 9.67 5.87
N ASN A 240 -20.95 9.97 6.39
CA ASN A 240 -21.09 10.80 7.57
C ASN A 240 -21.13 9.91 8.82
N ILE A 241 -19.95 9.41 9.16
CA ILE A 241 -19.36 9.71 10.45
C ILE A 241 -20.31 9.81 11.67
N SER A 242 -20.48 11.05 12.10
CA SER A 242 -21.25 11.42 13.29
C SER A 242 -22.74 11.12 13.14
N ALA A 243 -23.28 11.17 11.93
CA ALA A 243 -24.69 10.90 11.66
C ALA A 243 -24.99 9.40 11.41
N GLY A 244 -23.98 8.54 11.31
CA GLY A 244 -24.15 7.12 10.96
C GLY A 244 -24.65 6.88 9.54
N THR A 245 -24.64 7.89 8.66
CA THR A 245 -25.17 7.79 7.29
C THR A 245 -24.07 7.58 6.26
N PHE A 246 -24.41 6.95 5.14
CA PHE A 246 -23.50 6.75 4.02
C PHE A 246 -24.25 6.70 2.69
N VAL A 247 -23.54 7.04 1.62
CA VAL A 247 -24.04 6.92 0.25
C VAL A 247 -23.46 5.67 -0.37
N LEU A 248 -24.32 4.70 -0.69
CA LEU A 248 -23.92 3.51 -1.45
C LEU A 248 -23.54 3.91 -2.88
N LEU A 249 -22.47 3.30 -3.39
CA LEU A 249 -22.13 3.41 -4.79
C LEU A 249 -23.08 2.55 -5.62
N ASP A 250 -23.43 3.04 -6.81
CA ASP A 250 -24.11 2.23 -7.81
C ASP A 250 -23.22 1.03 -8.23
N GLU A 251 -23.85 -0.02 -8.76
CA GLU A 251 -23.16 -1.26 -9.15
C GLU A 251 -21.99 -1.05 -10.12
N LYS A 252 -22.06 -0.04 -11.00
CA LYS A 252 -21.02 0.25 -11.99
C LYS A 252 -19.84 1.02 -11.37
N SER A 253 -20.07 1.67 -10.24
CA SER A 253 -19.08 2.45 -9.50
C SER A 253 -18.39 1.65 -8.39
N LYS A 254 -18.92 0.48 -8.01
CA LYS A 254 -18.27 -0.44 -7.06
C LYS A 254 -16.95 -0.96 -7.62
N ARG A 255 -15.90 -0.98 -6.79
CA ARG A 255 -14.54 -1.27 -7.25
C ARG A 255 -13.63 -1.77 -6.14
N ALA A 256 -12.66 -2.61 -6.50
CA ALA A 256 -11.54 -2.92 -5.63
C ALA A 256 -10.52 -1.77 -5.73
N ARG A 257 -10.08 -1.22 -4.61
CA ARG A 257 -9.20 -0.06 -4.58
C ARG A 257 -7.93 -0.33 -3.78
N VAL A 258 -6.81 0.17 -4.29
CA VAL A 258 -5.57 0.37 -3.53
C VAL A 258 -5.22 1.86 -3.50
N GLU A 259 -4.94 2.39 -2.32
CA GLU A 259 -4.60 3.79 -2.08
C GLU A 259 -3.21 3.89 -1.47
N VAL A 260 -2.49 4.95 -1.83
CA VAL A 260 -1.22 5.32 -1.21
C VAL A 260 -1.32 6.78 -0.81
N THR A 261 -1.28 7.02 0.50
CA THR A 261 -1.08 8.35 1.08
C THR A 261 0.42 8.64 1.12
N LEU A 262 0.82 9.79 0.59
CA LEU A 262 2.16 10.35 0.70
C LEU A 262 2.06 11.67 1.42
N ALA A 263 2.68 11.78 2.59
CA ALA A 263 2.78 13.01 3.36
C ALA A 263 4.23 13.49 3.38
N HIS A 264 4.43 14.78 3.58
CA HIS A 264 5.75 15.36 3.79
C HIS A 264 6.48 14.64 4.94
N PRO A 265 7.78 14.30 4.80
CA PRO A 265 8.70 14.70 3.73
C PRO A 265 8.67 13.83 2.46
N GLU A 266 7.85 12.78 2.39
CA GLU A 266 7.91 11.83 1.28
C GLU A 266 7.49 12.45 -0.06
N THR A 267 6.52 13.37 -0.07
CA THR A 267 6.12 14.10 -1.29
C THR A 267 7.31 14.84 -1.91
N GLU A 268 8.10 15.50 -1.08
CA GLU A 268 9.32 16.19 -1.50
C GLU A 268 10.41 15.21 -1.98
N ASN A 269 10.60 14.10 -1.26
CA ASN A 269 11.57 13.05 -1.63
C ASN A 269 11.33 12.43 -3.01
N ILE A 270 10.09 12.48 -3.52
CA ILE A 270 9.76 12.02 -4.88
C ILE A 270 9.72 13.14 -5.92
N GLY A 271 10.01 14.37 -5.53
CA GLY A 271 10.01 15.54 -6.39
C GLY A 271 8.61 16.14 -6.61
N ILE A 272 7.74 16.07 -5.59
CA ILE A 272 6.46 16.79 -5.54
C ILE A 272 6.50 17.73 -4.33
N GLY A 273 7.20 18.86 -4.48
CA GLY A 273 7.28 19.92 -3.48
C GLY A 273 6.29 21.04 -3.72
N SER A 274 5.96 21.32 -4.97
CA SER A 274 5.03 22.37 -5.41
C SER A 274 3.90 21.80 -6.28
N LEU A 275 2.84 22.59 -6.50
CA LEU A 275 1.76 22.19 -7.39
C LEU A 275 2.28 22.02 -8.84
N ASN A 276 3.20 22.88 -9.29
CA ASN A 276 3.73 22.84 -10.66
C ASN A 276 4.55 21.57 -10.93
N ASP A 277 5.15 20.95 -9.91
CA ASP A 277 5.90 19.70 -10.07
C ASP A 277 5.01 18.57 -10.62
N LEU A 278 3.71 18.58 -10.30
CA LEU A 278 2.74 17.62 -10.81
C LEU A 278 2.60 17.65 -12.34
N ARG A 279 2.86 18.81 -12.98
CA ARG A 279 2.76 18.99 -14.43
C ARG A 279 3.71 18.06 -15.18
N THR A 280 4.93 17.92 -14.68
CA THR A 280 6.00 17.11 -15.29
C THR A 280 6.26 15.81 -14.53
N PHE A 281 5.57 15.58 -13.42
CA PHE A 281 5.77 14.38 -12.62
C PHE A 281 5.36 13.12 -13.38
N SER A 282 6.28 12.15 -13.46
CA SER A 282 5.97 10.84 -14.02
C SER A 282 5.32 9.96 -12.97
N PHE A 283 3.99 9.96 -12.94
CA PHE A 283 3.19 9.10 -12.03
C PHE A 283 3.51 7.61 -12.14
N THR A 284 4.08 7.15 -13.27
CA THR A 284 4.55 5.77 -13.40
C THR A 284 5.68 5.40 -12.43
N LYS A 285 6.45 6.39 -11.92
CA LYS A 285 7.44 6.17 -10.85
C LYS A 285 6.80 5.63 -9.57
N LEU A 286 5.53 5.96 -9.30
CA LEU A 286 4.81 5.47 -8.14
C LEU A 286 4.58 3.96 -8.18
N GLN A 287 4.45 3.35 -9.37
CA GLN A 287 4.37 1.90 -9.51
C GLN A 287 5.66 1.23 -9.01
N GLY A 288 6.82 1.80 -9.36
CA GLY A 288 8.12 1.27 -8.99
C GLY A 288 8.50 1.42 -7.51
N LYS A 289 7.71 2.14 -6.70
CA LYS A 289 8.03 2.40 -5.28
C LYS A 289 6.88 2.11 -4.31
N TYR A 290 5.64 2.41 -4.69
CA TYR A 290 4.49 2.34 -3.78
C TYR A 290 3.41 1.37 -4.25
N PHE A 291 3.18 1.23 -5.55
CA PHE A 291 2.22 0.25 -6.10
C PHE A 291 2.94 -0.97 -6.69
N GLN A 292 3.69 -1.67 -5.85
CA GLN A 292 4.41 -2.87 -6.23
C GLN A 292 3.62 -4.11 -5.82
N PHE A 293 3.54 -5.06 -6.74
CA PHE A 293 2.93 -6.37 -6.51
C PHE A 293 3.91 -7.48 -6.87
N ALA A 294 3.93 -8.53 -6.07
CA ALA A 294 4.83 -9.65 -6.25
C ALA A 294 4.17 -11.00 -6.05
N LEU A 295 4.72 -12.02 -6.72
CA LEU A 295 4.36 -13.42 -6.52
C LEU A 295 5.42 -14.07 -5.62
N PRO A 296 5.01 -14.79 -4.57
CA PRO A 296 5.95 -15.61 -3.80
C PRO A 296 6.42 -16.79 -4.63
N THR A 297 7.67 -17.18 -4.42
CA THR A 297 8.24 -18.38 -5.05
C THR A 297 8.55 -19.44 -4.01
N PHE A 298 8.55 -20.69 -4.45
CA PHE A 298 8.71 -21.89 -3.64
C PHE A 298 9.73 -22.82 -4.31
N ALA A 299 10.47 -23.59 -3.52
CA ALA A 299 11.39 -24.57 -4.08
C ALA A 299 10.59 -25.71 -4.73
N ALA A 300 10.91 -26.12 -5.95
CA ALA A 300 10.37 -27.35 -6.50
C ALA A 300 10.89 -28.56 -5.72
N GLU A 301 10.11 -29.65 -5.68
CA GLU A 301 10.60 -30.94 -5.20
C GLU A 301 11.52 -31.53 -6.28
N PRO A 302 12.84 -31.69 -6.01
CA PRO A 302 13.76 -32.20 -7.01
C PRO A 302 13.76 -33.73 -7.02
N VAL A 303 13.92 -34.33 -8.21
CA VAL A 303 14.06 -35.79 -8.40
C VAL A 303 15.33 -36.34 -7.73
N ARG A 304 16.37 -35.51 -7.59
CA ARG A 304 17.56 -35.77 -6.75
C ARG A 304 17.94 -34.49 -6.00
N ALA A 305 17.49 -34.37 -4.75
CA ALA A 305 17.72 -33.18 -3.93
C ALA A 305 19.12 -33.15 -3.33
N SER A 306 19.81 -32.01 -3.41
CA SER A 306 20.78 -31.68 -2.36
C SER A 306 20.04 -31.50 -1.02
N LYS A 307 20.70 -31.76 0.12
CA LYS A 307 20.13 -31.54 1.47
C LYS A 307 19.51 -30.14 1.61
N ARG A 308 20.13 -29.12 1.01
CA ARG A 308 19.66 -27.73 1.02
C ARG A 308 18.34 -27.55 0.26
N GLN A 309 18.18 -28.20 -0.89
CA GLN A 309 16.93 -28.15 -1.66
C GLN A 309 15.81 -28.90 -0.95
N ALA A 310 16.11 -30.05 -0.34
CA ALA A 310 15.13 -30.79 0.46
C ALA A 310 14.61 -29.95 1.64
N LEU A 311 15.49 -29.29 2.38
CA LEU A 311 15.09 -28.38 3.48
C LEU A 311 14.27 -27.18 2.97
N ALA A 312 14.64 -26.62 1.82
CA ALA A 312 13.87 -25.52 1.22
C ALA A 312 12.46 -25.98 0.82
N ALA A 313 12.33 -27.15 0.19
CA ALA A 313 11.04 -27.73 -0.18
C ALA A 313 10.19 -28.09 1.04
N ALA A 314 10.81 -28.64 2.10
CA ALA A 314 10.13 -28.97 3.36
C ALA A 314 9.54 -27.72 4.06
N SER A 315 10.10 -26.52 3.82
CA SER A 315 9.56 -25.27 4.36
C SER A 315 8.38 -24.69 3.55
N ASN A 316 8.07 -25.24 2.37
CA ASN A 316 7.03 -24.70 1.49
C ASN A 316 5.64 -24.69 2.13
N PRO A 317 5.16 -25.73 2.85
CA PRO A 317 3.82 -25.73 3.45
C PRO A 317 3.62 -24.55 4.42
N GLU A 318 4.60 -24.31 5.29
CA GLU A 318 4.56 -23.22 6.25
C GLU A 318 4.65 -21.85 5.56
N ARG A 319 5.54 -21.69 4.57
CA ARG A 319 5.62 -20.47 3.75
C ARG A 319 4.30 -20.18 3.03
N ALA A 320 3.64 -21.22 2.50
CA ALA A 320 2.37 -21.10 1.80
C ALA A 320 1.25 -20.72 2.78
N ALA A 321 1.24 -21.31 3.98
CA ALA A 321 0.33 -20.94 5.06
C ALA A 321 0.53 -19.47 5.49
N LYS A 322 1.78 -19.04 5.70
CA LYS A 322 2.13 -17.64 6.02
C LYS A 322 1.62 -16.69 4.95
N PHE A 323 1.90 -16.98 3.68
CA PHE A 323 1.40 -16.17 2.55
C PHE A 323 -0.13 -16.15 2.49
N SER A 324 -0.80 -17.28 2.70
CA SER A 324 -2.26 -17.35 2.64
C SER A 324 -2.93 -16.45 3.70
N LYS A 325 -2.32 -16.29 4.87
CA LYS A 325 -2.81 -15.45 5.96
C LYS A 325 -2.36 -14.00 5.84
N THR A 326 -1.10 -13.75 5.52
CA THR A 326 -0.47 -12.44 5.69
C THR A 326 0.04 -11.80 4.41
N GLY A 327 -0.14 -12.47 3.28
CA GLY A 327 0.32 -12.02 1.96
C GLY A 327 1.84 -11.99 1.84
N VAL A 328 2.32 -11.24 0.84
CA VAL A 328 3.74 -11.00 0.55
C VAL A 328 4.43 -10.32 1.73
N ILE A 329 3.75 -9.38 2.42
CA ILE A 329 4.35 -8.63 3.53
C ILE A 329 4.79 -9.56 4.65
N GLY A 330 3.89 -10.42 5.15
CA GLY A 330 4.23 -11.31 6.26
C GLY A 330 5.15 -12.46 5.86
N LEU A 331 5.04 -12.99 4.63
CA LEU A 331 6.00 -13.99 4.15
C LEU A 331 7.41 -13.38 3.98
N LYS A 332 7.52 -12.15 3.49
CA LYS A 332 8.81 -11.44 3.36
C LYS A 332 9.43 -11.22 4.74
N ALA A 333 8.63 -10.84 5.73
CA ALA A 333 9.08 -10.69 7.12
C ALA A 333 9.60 -12.02 7.68
N MET A 334 8.85 -13.11 7.53
CA MET A 334 9.29 -14.46 7.93
C MET A 334 10.63 -14.84 7.28
N ASP A 335 10.76 -14.66 5.96
CA ASP A 335 11.98 -14.99 5.22
C ASP A 335 13.19 -14.16 5.70
N ALA A 336 12.99 -12.86 5.93
CA ALA A 336 14.03 -11.97 6.45
C ALA A 336 14.47 -12.38 7.86
N THR A 337 13.53 -12.61 8.79
CA THR A 337 13.83 -13.04 10.16
C THR A 337 14.54 -14.39 10.19
N ARG A 338 14.19 -15.33 9.30
CA ARG A 338 14.90 -16.62 9.16
C ARG A 338 16.35 -16.45 8.73
N ASP A 339 16.56 -15.60 7.74
CA ASP A 339 17.91 -15.34 7.24
C ASP A 339 18.75 -14.61 8.29
N ASP A 340 18.15 -13.71 9.07
CA ASP A 340 18.81 -13.03 10.19
C ASP A 340 19.17 -13.99 11.32
N ALA A 341 18.24 -14.84 11.73
CA ALA A 341 18.48 -15.89 12.73
C ALA A 341 19.62 -16.82 12.29
N ARG A 342 19.65 -17.25 11.02
CA ARG A 342 20.75 -18.05 10.45
C ARG A 342 22.08 -17.31 10.47
N ARG A 343 22.10 -16.03 10.07
CA ARG A 343 23.31 -15.20 10.09
C ARG A 343 23.85 -15.02 11.51
N ASN A 344 22.96 -14.79 12.48
CA ASN A 344 23.31 -14.62 13.89
C ASN A 344 23.80 -15.92 14.54
N LEU A 345 23.13 -17.05 14.28
CA LEU A 345 23.59 -18.36 14.72
C LEU A 345 24.97 -18.68 14.17
N ARG A 346 25.18 -18.47 12.86
CA ARG A 346 26.48 -18.66 12.24
C ARG A 346 27.55 -17.82 12.92
N ARG A 347 27.34 -16.52 13.11
CA ARG A 347 28.28 -15.62 13.80
C ARG A 347 28.66 -16.13 15.20
N ARG A 348 27.69 -16.61 15.99
CA ARG A 348 27.94 -17.15 17.34
C ARG A 348 28.75 -18.46 17.32
N VAL A 349 28.44 -19.37 16.39
CA VAL A 349 29.05 -20.70 16.35
C VAL A 349 30.40 -20.70 15.59
N MET A 350 30.68 -19.68 14.76
CA MET A 350 31.94 -19.54 14.01
C MET A 350 33.18 -19.70 14.89
N HIS A 351 33.20 -19.06 16.06
CA HIS A 351 34.34 -19.14 16.98
C HIS A 351 34.59 -20.57 17.45
N HIS A 352 33.52 -21.28 17.84
CA HIS A 352 33.59 -22.67 18.28
C HIS A 352 34.02 -23.60 17.15
N ILE A 353 33.49 -23.42 15.95
CA ILE A 353 33.85 -24.21 14.76
C ILE A 353 35.34 -24.07 14.45
N HIS A 354 35.88 -22.84 14.47
CA HIS A 354 37.30 -22.60 14.27
C HIS A 354 38.17 -23.19 15.39
N ALA A 355 37.75 -23.04 16.65
CA ALA A 355 38.45 -23.62 17.80
C ALA A 355 38.49 -25.15 17.75
N SER A 356 37.48 -25.80 17.19
CA SER A 356 37.45 -27.25 16.96
C SER A 356 38.18 -27.70 15.68
N GLY A 357 38.91 -26.81 15.01
CA GLY A 357 39.64 -27.13 13.76
C GLY A 357 38.74 -27.40 12.55
N LEU A 358 37.44 -27.19 12.68
CA LEU A 358 36.46 -27.39 11.61
C LEU A 358 36.38 -26.15 10.73
N ARG A 359 36.12 -26.35 9.43
CA ARG A 359 35.88 -25.27 8.47
C ARG A 359 34.42 -25.25 8.06
N MET A 360 33.76 -24.10 8.19
CA MET A 360 32.42 -23.93 7.63
C MET A 360 32.51 -23.53 6.15
N SER A 361 31.67 -24.14 5.31
CA SER A 361 31.56 -23.72 3.92
C SER A 361 31.25 -22.23 3.82
N VAL A 362 31.93 -21.54 2.91
CA VAL A 362 31.65 -20.14 2.61
C VAL A 362 30.20 -20.06 2.12
N LEU A 363 29.41 -19.18 2.73
CA LEU A 363 28.12 -18.85 2.15
C LEU A 363 28.40 -18.28 0.77
N ASN A 364 28.01 -18.99 -0.29
CA ASN A 364 27.90 -18.36 -1.59
C ASN A 364 27.03 -17.12 -1.39
N ARG A 365 27.65 -15.94 -1.57
CA ARG A 365 26.97 -14.66 -1.66
C ARG A 365 26.21 -14.65 -2.98
N ASN A 366 25.24 -15.54 -3.13
CA ASN A 366 24.23 -15.37 -4.15
C ASN A 366 23.52 -14.09 -3.75
N ALA A 367 23.74 -13.02 -4.51
CA ALA A 367 23.12 -11.74 -4.28
C ALA A 367 21.62 -11.98 -4.08
N GLN A 368 21.16 -11.89 -2.83
CA GLN A 368 19.74 -11.74 -2.56
C GLN A 368 19.43 -10.35 -3.09
N GLY A 369 19.06 -10.27 -4.37
CA GLY A 369 18.59 -9.01 -4.95
C GLY A 369 17.47 -8.43 -4.10
N ALA A 370 17.11 -7.18 -4.35
CA ALA A 370 16.10 -6.43 -3.56
C ALA A 370 14.74 -7.15 -3.38
N THR A 371 14.46 -8.21 -4.15
CA THR A 371 13.24 -9.01 -4.13
C THR A 371 13.38 -10.44 -3.56
N SER A 372 14.52 -10.84 -2.99
CA SER A 372 14.74 -12.14 -2.31
C SER A 372 14.09 -13.35 -3.01
N THR A 373 13.07 -13.97 -2.41
CA THR A 373 12.31 -15.17 -2.85
C THR A 373 11.03 -14.81 -3.62
N PHE A 374 10.94 -13.62 -4.19
CA PHE A 374 9.78 -13.13 -4.93
C PHE A 374 10.13 -12.78 -6.38
N VAL A 375 9.10 -12.83 -7.24
CA VAL A 375 9.14 -12.32 -8.61
C VAL A 375 8.07 -11.24 -8.78
N ALA A 376 8.29 -10.31 -9.71
CA ALA A 376 7.31 -9.26 -10.00
C ALA A 376 6.00 -9.87 -10.52
N PHE A 377 4.87 -9.34 -10.06
CA PHE A 377 3.57 -9.70 -10.62
C PHE A 377 3.28 -8.83 -11.85
N GLU A 378 3.91 -9.17 -12.97
CA GLU A 378 3.98 -8.31 -14.17
C GLU A 378 2.62 -7.85 -14.69
N ASP A 379 1.62 -8.75 -14.82
CA ASP A 379 0.29 -8.38 -15.30
C ASP A 379 -0.36 -7.27 -14.46
N LEU A 380 -0.32 -7.42 -13.13
CA LEU A 380 -0.92 -6.47 -12.20
C LEU A 380 -0.13 -5.16 -12.18
N ASN A 381 1.21 -5.26 -12.10
CA ASN A 381 2.11 -4.10 -12.14
C ASN A 381 1.95 -3.29 -13.43
N GLN A 382 1.82 -3.96 -14.57
CA GLN A 382 1.66 -3.31 -15.87
C GLN A 382 0.32 -2.58 -15.97
N ARG A 383 -0.78 -3.17 -15.47
CA ARG A 383 -2.09 -2.49 -15.41
C ARG A 383 -2.05 -1.23 -14.55
N VAL A 384 -1.41 -1.32 -13.39
CA VAL A 384 -1.23 -0.16 -12.50
C VAL A 384 -0.37 0.91 -13.17
N ARG A 385 0.73 0.51 -13.82
CA ARG A 385 1.61 1.42 -14.58
C ARG A 385 0.84 2.16 -15.67
N VAL A 386 0.01 1.45 -16.45
CA VAL A 386 -0.81 2.05 -17.50
C VAL A 386 -1.84 3.02 -16.90
N ALA A 387 -2.50 2.64 -15.80
CA ALA A 387 -3.45 3.50 -15.10
C ALA A 387 -2.80 4.80 -14.60
N LEU A 388 -1.62 4.70 -13.99
CA LEU A 388 -0.83 5.84 -13.50
C LEU A 388 -0.30 6.71 -14.65
N ARG A 389 0.12 6.13 -15.77
CA ARG A 389 0.49 6.88 -16.98
C ARG A 389 -0.68 7.73 -17.47
N ASN A 390 -1.88 7.16 -17.52
CA ASN A 390 -3.09 7.87 -17.93
C ASN A 390 -3.49 8.95 -16.93
N LEU A 391 -3.20 8.77 -15.63
CA LEU A 391 -3.34 9.84 -14.64
C LEU A 391 -2.40 11.02 -14.96
N GLY A 392 -1.12 10.74 -15.22
CA GLY A 392 -0.15 11.78 -15.58
C GLY A 392 -0.56 12.60 -16.80
N LYS A 393 -1.13 11.96 -17.83
CA LYS A 393 -1.70 12.66 -19.00
C LYS A 393 -2.81 13.63 -18.58
N ARG A 394 -3.82 13.15 -17.85
CA ARG A 394 -4.95 14.00 -17.41
C ARG A 394 -4.51 15.14 -16.49
N VAL A 395 -3.53 14.90 -15.62
CA VAL A 395 -2.94 15.95 -14.78
C VAL A 395 -2.28 17.02 -15.66
N GLY A 396 -1.44 16.62 -16.62
CA GLY A 396 -0.80 17.52 -17.58
C GLY A 396 -1.80 18.31 -18.45
N ASP A 397 -2.87 17.66 -18.90
CA ASP A 397 -3.95 18.31 -19.64
C ASP A 397 -4.64 19.38 -18.78
N GLY A 398 -4.85 19.08 -17.49
CA GLY A 398 -5.42 20.02 -16.52
C GLY A 398 -4.61 21.30 -16.31
N PHE A 399 -3.27 21.23 -16.43
CA PHE A 399 -2.40 22.41 -16.44
C PHE A 399 -2.47 23.20 -17.75
N SER A 400 -2.83 22.56 -18.86
CA SER A 400 -2.92 23.21 -20.18
C SER A 400 -4.29 23.85 -20.41
N SER A 401 -5.33 23.38 -19.71
CA SER A 401 -6.69 23.94 -19.74
C SER A 401 -6.94 25.05 -18.73
N ALA A 402 -5.98 25.33 -17.84
CA ALA A 402 -6.09 26.44 -16.89
C ALA A 402 -5.77 27.76 -17.62
N PRO A 403 -6.67 28.75 -17.58
CA PRO A 403 -6.46 30.05 -18.20
C PRO A 403 -5.35 30.86 -17.54
#